data_AF-A0A9P9IAE2-F1
#
_entry.id   AF-A0A9P9IAE2-F1
#
_cell.length_a   1.000
_cell.length_b   1.000
_cell.length_c   1.000
_cell.angle_alpha   90.00
_cell.angle_beta   90.00
_cell.angle_gamma   90.00
#
_symmetry.space_group_name_H-M   'P 1'
#
loop_
_entity.id
_entity.type
_entity.pdbx_description
1 polymer ?
#
loop_
_entity_poly.entity_id
_entity_poly.type
_entity_poly.pdbx_seq_one_letter_code
_entity_poly.pdbx_strand_id
1 'polypeptide(L)'
;MSQASTVYVQRSDEAYNMVLEWISSRSLDNAARSSIAGVKKQRGREGHAGEVKKALSFSPWHGSFIFHYNNTFLSYRTSLRDVGFHNEEEISIMRLGRSPKASKNFLNEC
;
A
#
# COMPACT_ATOMS: atom_id res chain seq x y z
N MET A 1 -21.27 13.95 -13.73
CA MET A 1 -19.92 13.59 -13.26
C MET A 1 -20.05 12.96 -11.88
N SER A 2 -19.80 11.66 -11.72
CA SER A 2 -19.86 11.00 -10.41
C SER A 2 -18.61 11.35 -9.62
N GLN A 3 -18.77 11.95 -8.44
CA GLN A 3 -17.66 12.28 -7.55
C GLN A 3 -17.15 10.96 -6.92
N ALA A 4 -16.02 10.44 -7.43
CA ALA A 4 -15.31 9.35 -6.79
C ALA A 4 -14.48 9.94 -5.63
N SER A 5 -14.57 9.33 -4.45
CA SER A 5 -13.69 9.73 -3.35
C SER A 5 -12.44 8.87 -3.33
N THR A 6 -11.31 9.55 -3.42
CA THR A 6 -9.96 8.98 -3.37
C THR A 6 -9.25 9.49 -2.12
N VAL A 7 -8.58 8.60 -1.42
CA VAL A 7 -7.61 8.95 -0.38
C VAL A 7 -6.22 8.61 -0.90
N TYR A 8 -5.28 9.52 -0.70
CA TYR A 8 -3.88 9.37 -1.11
C TYR A 8 -3.03 9.13 0.13
N VAL A 9 -2.09 8.20 0.03
CA VAL A 9 -1.18 7.79 1.10
C VAL A 9 0.24 7.92 0.58
N GLN A 10 1.00 8.85 1.15
CA GLN A 10 2.38 9.16 0.75
C GLN A 10 3.33 8.08 1.26
N ARG A 11 4.35 7.73 0.48
CA ARG A 11 5.37 6.73 0.88
C ARG A 11 6.15 7.10 2.13
N SER A 12 6.31 8.39 2.40
CA SER A 12 6.93 8.92 3.62
C SER A 12 6.08 8.71 4.89
N ASP A 13 4.78 8.43 4.76
CA ASP A 13 3.88 8.20 5.90
C ASP A 13 3.89 6.72 6.35
N GLU A 14 3.74 6.46 7.65
CA GLU A 14 3.66 5.09 8.18
C GLU A 14 2.46 4.32 7.62
N ALA A 15 1.35 5.01 7.34
CA ALA A 15 0.15 4.44 6.75
C ALA A 15 0.41 3.75 5.41
N TYR A 16 1.45 4.14 4.67
CA TYR A 16 1.84 3.46 3.43
C TYR A 16 2.25 2.01 3.70
N ASN A 17 3.07 1.77 4.73
CA ASN A 17 3.48 0.42 5.09
C ASN A 17 2.32 -0.38 5.68
N MET A 18 1.44 0.26 6.45
CA MET A 18 0.25 -0.38 7.01
C MET A 18 -0.68 -0.90 5.90
N VAL A 19 -0.90 -0.10 4.84
CA VAL A 19 -1.67 -0.52 3.67
C VAL A 19 -1.01 -1.69 2.94
N LEU A 20 0.31 -1.65 2.74
CA LEU A 20 1.04 -2.75 2.11
C LEU A 20 0.97 -4.04 2.93
N GLU A 21 1.16 -3.96 4.24
CA GLU A 21 1.05 -5.10 5.15
C GLU A 21 -0.36 -5.70 5.10
N TRP A 22 -1.41 -4.87 5.11
CA TRP A 22 -2.79 -5.33 4.97
C TRP A 22 -3.01 -6.05 3.63
N ILE A 23 -2.56 -5.48 2.51
CA ILE A 23 -2.68 -6.06 1.17
C ILE A 23 -1.98 -7.42 1.09
N SER A 24 -0.74 -7.50 1.56
CA SER A 24 0.05 -8.73 1.57
C SER A 24 -0.55 -9.79 2.52
N SER A 25 -1.12 -9.39 3.67
CA SER A 25 -1.81 -10.32 4.57
C SER A 25 -3.01 -11.03 3.93
N ARG A 26 -3.58 -10.44 2.87
CA ARG A 26 -4.69 -10.98 2.08
C ARG A 26 -4.26 -11.57 0.74
N SER A 27 -2.95 -11.63 0.46
CA SER A 27 -2.38 -12.09 -0.81
C SER A 27 -2.88 -11.31 -2.04
N LEU A 28 -3.31 -10.06 -1.84
CA LEU A 28 -3.83 -9.20 -2.89
C LEU A 28 -2.71 -8.54 -3.71
N ASP A 29 -1.50 -8.53 -3.19
CA ASP A 29 -0.28 -8.08 -3.85
C ASP A 29 0.05 -8.88 -5.12
N ASN A 30 -0.36 -10.15 -5.18
CA ASN A 30 -0.25 -10.99 -6.38
C ASN A 30 -1.11 -10.51 -7.55
N ALA A 31 -2.09 -9.62 -7.32
CA ALA A 31 -2.89 -9.04 -8.39
C ALA A 31 -2.11 -7.99 -9.20
N ALA A 32 -1.00 -7.45 -8.65
CA ALA A 32 -0.13 -6.55 -9.38
C ALA A 32 0.73 -7.34 -10.38
N ARG A 33 0.89 -6.81 -11.59
CA ARG A 33 1.73 -7.41 -12.64
C ARG A 33 3.23 -7.24 -12.40
N SER A 34 3.61 -6.41 -11.42
CA SER A 34 4.98 -6.13 -11.04
C SER A 34 5.10 -5.92 -9.54
N SER A 35 6.27 -6.26 -9.00
CA SER A 35 6.60 -6.11 -7.58
C SER A 35 7.96 -5.42 -7.43
N ILE A 36 8.11 -4.63 -6.38
CA ILE A 36 9.39 -4.07 -5.94
C ILE A 36 9.90 -4.87 -4.75
N ALA A 37 11.19 -5.21 -4.78
CA ALA A 37 11.86 -5.86 -3.68
C ALA A 37 12.45 -4.80 -2.72
N GLY A 38 12.22 -4.99 -1.44
CA GLY A 38 12.79 -4.19 -0.35
C GLY A 38 13.42 -5.08 0.71
N VAL A 39 14.14 -4.46 1.64
CA VAL A 39 14.67 -5.15 2.82
C VAL A 39 13.66 -4.98 3.96
N LYS A 40 13.21 -6.09 4.55
CA LYS A 40 12.30 -6.06 5.68
C LYS A 40 13.00 -5.42 6.88
N LYS A 41 12.43 -4.33 7.41
CA LYS A 41 12.93 -3.71 8.65
C LYS A 41 12.60 -4.66 9.81
N GLN A 42 13.62 -5.24 10.44
CA GLN A 42 13.44 -6.08 11.64
C GLN A 42 12.97 -5.20 12.81
N ARG A 43 11.76 -5.42 13.33
CA ARG A 43 11.30 -4.80 14.57
C ARG A 43 11.94 -5.54 15.77
N GLY A 44 13.05 -5.01 16.29
CA GLY A 44 13.52 -5.24 17.66
C GLY A 44 14.21 -6.57 18.00
N ARG A 45 15.54 -6.57 17.98
CA ARG A 45 16.49 -6.89 19.07
C ARG A 45 17.85 -7.05 18.39
N GLU A 46 18.74 -6.08 18.60
CA GLU A 46 20.17 -6.29 18.42
C GLU A 46 20.58 -7.44 19.34
N GLY A 47 20.59 -8.65 18.79
CA GLY A 47 20.86 -9.88 19.51
C GLY A 47 21.60 -10.80 18.56
N HIS A 48 22.93 -10.74 18.67
CA HIS A 48 23.92 -11.51 17.95
C HIS A 48 24.10 -11.18 16.46
N ALA A 49 25.14 -10.38 16.21
CA ALA A 49 25.80 -10.26 14.92
C ALA A 49 26.45 -11.60 14.53
N GLY A 50 25.62 -12.54 14.09
CA GLY A 50 25.98 -13.51 13.05
C GLY A 50 25.55 -12.94 11.70
N GLU A 51 26.13 -13.43 10.61
CA GLU A 51 25.80 -13.03 9.23
C GLU A 51 24.37 -13.49 8.86
N VAL A 52 23.36 -12.85 9.44
CA VAL A 52 21.95 -13.15 9.18
C VAL A 52 21.57 -12.44 7.89
N LYS A 53 21.38 -13.23 6.82
CA LYS A 53 20.84 -12.76 5.54
C LYS A 53 19.56 -11.95 5.80
N LYS A 54 19.57 -10.67 5.42
CA LYS A 54 18.40 -9.80 5.58
C LYS A 54 17.23 -10.37 4.78
N ALA A 55 16.06 -10.47 5.42
CA ALA A 55 14.86 -10.93 4.74
C ALA A 55 14.39 -9.89 3.72
N LEU A 56 14.01 -10.35 2.52
CA LEU A 56 13.39 -9.51 1.51
C LEU A 56 11.88 -9.40 1.77
N SER A 57 11.32 -8.24 1.45
CA SER A 57 9.89 -8.01 1.32
C SER A 57 9.57 -7.66 -0.13
N PHE A 58 8.44 -8.12 -0.63
CA PHE A 58 7.95 -7.78 -1.96
C PHE A 58 6.66 -7.00 -1.81
N SER A 59 6.56 -5.88 -2.50
CA SER A 59 5.36 -5.03 -2.49
C SER A 59 4.92 -4.80 -3.94
N PRO A 60 3.62 -4.59 -4.22
CA PRO A 60 3.16 -4.17 -5.54
C PRO A 60 3.94 -2.96 -6.04
N TRP A 61 4.41 -3.01 -7.29
CA TRP A 61 5.01 -1.87 -7.98
C TRP A 61 4.17 -1.51 -9.18
N HIS A 62 3.83 -0.23 -9.35
CA HIS A 62 2.95 0.21 -10.44
C HIS A 62 1.63 -0.62 -10.50
N GLY A 63 1.18 -1.10 -9.34
CA GLY A 63 0.02 -1.97 -9.21
C GLY A 63 -1.28 -1.19 -9.33
N SER A 64 -2.24 -1.76 -10.03
CA SER A 64 -3.63 -1.30 -9.97
C SER A 64 -4.56 -2.51 -9.98
N PHE A 65 -5.38 -2.62 -8.94
CA PHE A 65 -6.33 -3.72 -8.79
C PHE A 65 -7.53 -3.31 -7.94
N ILE A 66 -8.59 -4.09 -8.04
CA ILE A 66 -9.82 -3.91 -7.26
C ILE A 66 -9.90 -5.03 -6.23
N PHE A 67 -10.29 -4.70 -5.00
CA PHE A 67 -10.50 -5.67 -3.94
C PHE A 67 -11.80 -5.38 -3.19
N HIS A 68 -12.33 -6.43 -2.54
CA HIS A 68 -13.55 -6.33 -1.76
C HIS A 68 -13.22 -6.01 -0.29
N TYR A 69 -13.90 -5.01 0.27
CA TYR A 69 -13.75 -4.56 1.65
C TYR A 69 -15.12 -4.15 2.20
N ASN A 70 -15.55 -4.77 3.30
CA ASN A 70 -16.79 -4.46 4.02
C ASN A 70 -18.01 -4.20 3.10
N ASN A 71 -18.30 -5.17 2.21
CA ASN A 71 -19.41 -5.15 1.26
C ASN A 71 -19.30 -4.06 0.15
N THR A 72 -18.09 -3.60 -0.12
CA THR A 72 -17.80 -2.55 -1.11
C THR A 72 -16.54 -2.89 -1.90
N PHE A 73 -16.45 -2.39 -3.12
CA PHE A 73 -15.22 -2.51 -3.92
C PHE A 73 -14.36 -1.25 -3.78
N LEU A 74 -13.11 -1.47 -3.41
CA LEU A 74 -12.06 -0.46 -3.38
C LEU A 74 -11.07 -0.73 -4.51
N SER A 75 -10.60 0.34 -5.13
CA SER A 75 -9.52 0.34 -6.10
C SER A 75 -8.24 0.77 -5.39
N TYR A 76 -7.21 -0.07 -5.49
CA TYR A 76 -5.84 0.26 -5.17
C TYR A 76 -5.14 0.71 -6.45
N ARG A 77 -4.33 1.76 -6.36
CA ARG A 77 -3.40 2.13 -7.43
C ARG A 77 -2.17 2.84 -6.86
N THR A 78 -0.99 2.44 -7.32
CA THR A 78 0.25 3.21 -7.08
C THR A 78 0.51 4.17 -8.23
N SER A 79 0.94 5.39 -7.92
CA SER A 79 1.40 6.38 -8.90
C SER A 79 2.70 7.02 -8.45
N LEU A 80 3.49 7.52 -9.40
CA LEU A 80 4.62 8.38 -9.09
C LEU A 80 4.13 9.82 -9.00
N ARG A 81 4.38 10.46 -7.86
CA ARG A 81 4.11 11.87 -7.59
C ARG A 81 5.43 12.62 -7.66
N ASP A 82 5.45 13.69 -8.46
CA ASP A 82 6.59 14.60 -8.51
C ASP A 82 6.63 15.43 -7.22
N VAL A 83 7.75 15.32 -6.48
CA VAL A 83 8.05 16.09 -5.26
C VAL A 83 9.24 17.03 -5.47
N GLY A 84 9.41 17.52 -6.70
CA GLY A 84 10.37 18.54 -7.09
C GLY A 84 11.70 17.95 -7.56
N PHE A 85 12.49 17.39 -6.63
CA PHE A 85 13.82 16.84 -6.95
C PHE A 85 13.83 15.34 -7.19
N HIS A 86 12.72 14.65 -6.92
CA HIS A 86 12.58 13.22 -7.14
C HIS A 86 11.10 12.85 -7.33
N ASN A 87 10.86 11.63 -7.78
CA ASN A 87 9.53 11.02 -7.81
C ASN A 87 9.34 10.18 -6.54
N GLU A 88 8.25 10.41 -5.84
CA GLU A 88 7.82 9.61 -4.70
C GLU A 88 6.63 8.75 -5.11
N GLU A 89 6.63 7.47 -4.71
CA GLU A 89 5.47 6.62 -4.94
C GLU A 89 4.35 6.99 -3.97
N GLU A 90 3.11 6.99 -4.45
CA GLU A 90 1.92 7.29 -3.68
C GLU A 90 0.88 6.20 -3.93
N ILE A 91 0.22 5.74 -2.87
CA ILE A 91 -0.94 4.85 -2.99
C ILE A 91 -2.19 5.70 -3.06
N SER A 92 -3.07 5.37 -3.99
CA SER A 92 -4.43 5.89 -4.06
C SER A 92 -5.44 4.77 -3.78
N ILE A 93 -6.30 5.00 -2.80
CA ILE A 93 -7.42 4.13 -2.45
C ILE A 93 -8.70 4.85 -2.83
N MET A 94 -9.40 4.32 -3.82
CA MET A 94 -10.64 4.89 -4.33
C MET A 94 -11.80 3.92 -4.10
N ARG A 95 -12.93 4.43 -3.60
CA ARG A 95 -14.16 3.62 -3.60
C ARG A 95 -14.86 3.71 -4.95
N LEU A 96 -15.30 2.57 -5.46
CA LEU A 96 -16.23 2.53 -6.59
C LEU A 96 -17.65 2.89 -6.08
N GLY A 97 -18.01 4.17 -6.06
CA GLY A 97 -19.33 4.64 -5.62
C GLY A 97 -19.36 6.06 -5.03
N ARG A 98 -20.49 6.40 -4.37
CA ARG A 98 -20.83 7.80 -3.99
C ARG A 98 -20.28 8.30 -2.65
N SER A 99 -19.57 7.49 -1.84
CA SER A 99 -19.21 7.88 -0.46
C SER A 99 -17.73 7.62 -0.08
N PRO A 100 -17.02 8.63 0.47
CA PRO A 100 -15.64 8.52 0.97
C PRO A 100 -15.48 7.58 2.17
N LYS A 101 -16.57 7.19 2.83
CA LYS A 101 -16.50 6.56 4.15
C LYS A 101 -15.75 5.23 4.14
N ALA A 102 -15.88 4.44 3.06
CA ALA A 102 -15.24 3.13 3.00
C ALA A 102 -13.71 3.20 2.85
N SER A 103 -13.17 4.12 2.04
CA SER A 103 -11.72 4.28 1.90
C SER A 103 -11.08 4.81 3.19
N LYS A 104 -11.75 5.73 3.90
CA LYS A 104 -11.29 6.19 5.22
C LYS A 104 -11.37 5.10 6.29
N ASN A 105 -12.47 4.35 6.34
CA ASN A 105 -12.61 3.22 7.28
C ASN A 105 -11.53 2.15 7.03
N PHE A 106 -11.27 1.84 5.76
CA PHE A 106 -10.20 0.92 5.37
C PHE A 106 -8.84 1.37 5.93
N LEU A 107 -8.49 2.64 5.77
CA LEU A 107 -7.21 3.16 6.28
C LEU A 107 -7.13 3.16 7.81
N ASN A 108 -8.25 3.30 8.52
CA ASN A 108 -8.29 3.17 9.98
C ASN A 108 -8.16 1.72 10.48
N GLU A 109 -8.38 0.72 9.62
CA GLU A 109 -8.23 -0.71 9.93
C GLU A 109 -6.86 -1.28 9.53
N CYS A 110 -6.13 -0.56 8.66
CA CYS A 110 -4.73 -0.87 8.37
C CYS A 110 -3.89 -0.66 9.62
#